data_AF-A0A6I7P481-F1
#
_entry.id   AF-A0A6I7P481-F1
#
_cell.length_a   1.000
_cell.length_b   1.000
_cell.length_c   1.000
_cell.angle_alpha   90.00
_cell.angle_beta   90.00
_cell.angle_gamma   90.00
#
_symmetry.space_group_name_H-M   'P 1'
#
loop_
_entity.id
_entity.type
_entity.pdbx_description
1 polymer ?
#
loop_
_entity_poly.entity_id
_entity_poly.type
_entity_poly.pdbx_seq_one_letter_code
_entity_poly.pdbx_strand_id
1 'polypeptide(L)'
;MNQKTEKTTIIEVYDPVMCCSTGVCGPDVDDTLADFANDVKWLKSQGVDVKRFNLGQEPEAFKANSQVLARLRQAGTEALPIILVNGEMMSEGGYPDRAALIQWSGLNLTNGAASHTGKADTAQPETLYNNKTEILVALGAAVASGSESVLRNMFARGEELGLSTEDMSRAMQTGLNVRQTPLSDVVKTANELLGITSNGCAPGSGCC
;
A
#
# COMPACT_ATOMS: atom_id res chain seq x y z
N MET A 1 -7.69 -9.63 -38.70
CA MET A 1 -8.42 -8.71 -37.80
C MET A 1 -8.70 -9.46 -36.51
N ASN A 2 -7.82 -9.36 -35.51
CA ASN A 2 -8.01 -10.04 -34.24
C ASN A 2 -8.20 -8.98 -33.16
N GLN A 3 -9.46 -8.68 -32.84
CA GLN A 3 -9.83 -7.93 -31.65
C GLN A 3 -9.63 -8.87 -30.46
N LYS A 4 -8.55 -8.66 -29.71
CA LYS A 4 -8.34 -9.30 -28.41
C LYS A 4 -9.12 -8.46 -27.41
N THR A 5 -10.37 -8.82 -27.17
CA THR A 5 -11.22 -8.16 -26.17
C THR A 5 -10.59 -8.39 -24.80
N GLU A 6 -9.87 -7.40 -24.28
CA GLU A 6 -9.38 -7.43 -22.91
C GLU A 6 -10.59 -7.41 -21.98
N LYS A 7 -10.83 -8.51 -21.28
CA LYS A 7 -11.96 -8.66 -20.36
C LYS A 7 -11.63 -7.89 -19.09
N THR A 8 -12.09 -6.64 -18.99
CA THR A 8 -12.02 -5.83 -17.78
C THR A 8 -12.91 -6.44 -16.70
N THR A 9 -12.33 -6.73 -15.52
CA THR A 9 -13.10 -7.15 -14.35
C THR A 9 -13.90 -5.97 -13.81
N ILE A 10 -15.20 -6.16 -13.60
CA ILE A 10 -16.11 -5.15 -13.06
C ILE A 10 -16.44 -5.50 -11.62
N ILE A 11 -16.27 -4.55 -10.69
CA ILE A 11 -16.67 -4.66 -9.30
C ILE A 11 -17.77 -3.63 -9.04
N GLU A 12 -18.91 -4.07 -8.52
CA GLU A 12 -20.04 -3.22 -8.16
C GLU A 12 -20.24 -3.26 -6.65
N VAL A 13 -20.27 -2.08 -6.04
CA VAL A 13 -20.40 -1.90 -4.60
C VAL A 13 -21.72 -1.19 -4.34
N TYR A 14 -22.59 -1.82 -3.58
CA TYR A 14 -23.88 -1.28 -3.17
C TYR A 14 -23.77 -0.87 -1.72
N ASP A 15 -23.59 0.43 -1.50
CA ASP A 15 -23.29 1.01 -0.20
C ASP A 15 -24.56 1.31 0.62
N PRO A 16 -24.47 1.32 1.97
CA PRO A 16 -25.53 1.82 2.83
C PRO A 16 -25.85 3.30 2.55
N VAL A 17 -26.90 3.82 3.18
CA VAL A 17 -27.16 5.27 3.15
C VAL A 17 -25.98 5.98 3.82
N MET A 18 -25.29 6.83 3.06
CA MET A 18 -24.15 7.62 3.56
C MET A 18 -24.36 9.09 3.18
N CYS A 19 -23.74 10.00 3.93
CA CYS A 19 -23.82 11.44 3.64
C CYS A 19 -23.07 11.83 2.35
N CYS A 20 -22.11 11.02 1.89
CA CYS A 20 -21.43 11.15 0.59
C CYS A 20 -21.10 9.77 -0.01
N SER A 21 -20.68 9.73 -1.27
CA SER A 21 -20.44 8.48 -2.02
C SER A 21 -19.30 7.60 -1.48
N THR A 22 -18.39 8.13 -0.67
CA THR A 22 -17.34 7.35 0.00
C THR A 22 -17.59 7.09 1.48
N GLY A 23 -18.55 7.82 2.08
CA GLY A 23 -18.80 7.79 3.52
C GLY A 23 -17.74 8.48 4.39
N VAL A 24 -16.76 9.17 3.78
CA VAL A 24 -15.61 9.79 4.46
C VAL A 24 -15.84 11.29 4.75
N CYS A 25 -17.10 11.73 4.87
CA CYS A 25 -17.42 13.13 5.13
C CYS A 25 -17.84 13.35 6.60
N GLY A 26 -17.02 14.07 7.36
CA GLY A 26 -17.30 14.41 8.76
C GLY A 26 -16.03 14.37 9.63
N PRO A 27 -16.11 14.84 10.88
CA PRO A 27 -14.98 14.79 11.81
C PRO A 27 -14.68 13.37 12.33
N ASP A 28 -15.67 12.47 12.32
CA ASP A 28 -15.57 11.08 12.79
C ASP A 28 -15.56 10.12 11.59
N VAL A 29 -14.44 10.09 10.87
CA VAL A 29 -14.25 9.20 9.71
C VAL A 29 -14.08 7.76 10.20
N ASP A 30 -14.84 6.83 9.62
CA ASP A 30 -14.62 5.39 9.81
C ASP A 30 -13.37 4.96 9.02
N ASP A 31 -12.36 4.44 9.72
CA ASP A 31 -11.11 3.96 9.13
C ASP A 31 -11.35 2.90 8.04
N THR A 32 -12.37 2.04 8.22
CA THR A 32 -12.75 1.01 7.24
C THR A 32 -13.20 1.62 5.92
N LEU A 33 -13.96 2.71 5.98
CA LEU A 33 -14.44 3.43 4.80
C LEU A 33 -13.30 4.20 4.11
N ALA A 34 -12.36 4.75 4.88
CA ALA A 34 -11.18 5.41 4.36
C ALA A 34 -10.25 4.43 3.64
N ASP A 35 -9.97 3.29 4.25
CA ASP A 35 -9.15 2.22 3.67
C ASP A 35 -9.80 1.66 2.41
N PHE A 36 -11.10 1.33 2.46
CA PHE A 36 -11.82 0.85 1.29
C PHE A 36 -11.86 1.88 0.15
N ALA A 37 -12.03 3.17 0.45
CA ALA A 37 -11.98 4.22 -0.56
C ALA A 37 -10.60 4.33 -1.23
N ASN A 38 -9.52 4.10 -0.48
CA ASN A 38 -8.16 4.03 -1.02
C ASN A 38 -7.95 2.78 -1.89
N ASP A 39 -8.49 1.64 -1.46
CA ASP A 39 -8.42 0.37 -2.21
C ASP A 39 -9.18 0.46 -3.54
N VAL A 40 -10.35 1.10 -3.56
CA VAL A 40 -11.10 1.36 -4.80
C VAL A 40 -10.29 2.22 -5.78
N LYS A 41 -9.61 3.26 -5.30
CA LYS A 41 -8.73 4.07 -6.16
C LYS A 41 -7.58 3.25 -6.73
N TRP A 42 -6.96 2.41 -5.89
CA TRP A 42 -5.88 1.52 -6.31
C TRP A 42 -6.35 0.50 -7.35
N LEU A 43 -7.50 -0.17 -7.15
CA LEU A 43 -8.08 -1.11 -8.11
C LEU A 43 -8.33 -0.47 -9.48
N LYS A 44 -8.90 0.74 -9.49
CA LYS A 44 -9.10 1.51 -10.72
C LYS A 44 -7.78 1.79 -11.44
N SER A 45 -6.72 2.07 -10.69
CA SER A 45 -5.37 2.27 -11.26
C SER A 45 -4.77 0.97 -11.83
N GLN A 46 -5.24 -0.20 -11.39
CA GLN A 46 -4.86 -1.51 -11.94
C GLN A 46 -5.74 -1.94 -13.12
N GLY A 47 -6.65 -1.06 -13.60
CA GLY A 47 -7.52 -1.35 -14.74
C GLY A 47 -8.79 -2.14 -14.38
N VAL A 48 -9.15 -2.24 -13.10
CA VAL A 48 -10.44 -2.80 -12.66
C VAL A 48 -11.51 -1.72 -12.72
N ASP A 49 -12.67 -2.02 -13.32
CA ASP A 49 -13.81 -1.10 -13.34
C ASP A 49 -14.59 -1.21 -12.03
N VAL A 50 -14.48 -0.22 -11.15
CA VAL A 50 -15.20 -0.21 -9.86
C VAL A 50 -16.32 0.82 -9.87
N LYS A 51 -17.56 0.35 -9.70
CA LYS A 51 -18.78 1.17 -9.58
C LYS A 51 -19.27 1.12 -8.15
N ARG A 52 -19.62 2.29 -7.60
CA ARG A 52 -20.21 2.41 -6.26
C ARG A 52 -21.57 3.07 -6.39
N PHE A 53 -22.57 2.51 -5.73
CA PHE A 53 -23.93 3.01 -5.69
C PHE A 53 -24.32 3.27 -4.25
N ASN A 54 -24.71 4.50 -3.92
CA ASN A 54 -25.18 4.82 -2.58
C ASN A 54 -26.70 4.65 -2.48
N LEU A 55 -27.22 3.89 -1.50
CA LEU A 55 -28.68 3.68 -1.39
C LEU A 55 -29.48 4.98 -1.23
N GLY A 56 -28.92 5.98 -0.55
CA GLY A 56 -29.57 7.28 -0.33
C GLY A 56 -29.58 8.18 -1.57
N GLN A 57 -28.63 7.99 -2.50
CA GLN A 57 -28.47 8.83 -3.69
C GLN A 57 -28.99 8.15 -4.97
N GLU A 58 -28.84 6.83 -5.05
CA GLU A 58 -29.08 6.03 -6.27
C GLU A 58 -29.97 4.80 -6.00
N PRO A 59 -31.15 4.94 -5.36
CA PRO A 59 -32.00 3.80 -5.01
C PRO A 59 -32.48 2.99 -6.22
N GLU A 60 -32.54 3.58 -7.42
CA GLU A 60 -32.90 2.88 -8.64
C GLU A 60 -31.87 1.82 -9.06
N ALA A 61 -30.58 2.03 -8.78
CA ALA A 61 -29.53 1.06 -9.09
C ALA A 61 -29.72 -0.25 -8.29
N PHE A 62 -30.21 -0.15 -7.05
CA PHE A 62 -30.51 -1.30 -6.19
C PHE A 62 -31.74 -2.08 -6.66
N LYS A 63 -32.74 -1.39 -7.22
CA LYS A 63 -33.93 -2.04 -7.80
C LYS A 63 -33.63 -2.71 -9.13
N ALA A 64 -32.71 -2.15 -9.91
CA ALA A 64 -32.32 -2.66 -11.23
C ALA A 64 -31.58 -4.00 -11.14
N ASN A 65 -30.87 -4.27 -10.04
CA ASN A 65 -30.18 -5.54 -9.80
C ASN A 65 -31.05 -6.47 -8.94
N SER A 66 -31.60 -7.52 -9.54
CA SER A 66 -32.52 -8.44 -8.87
C SER A 66 -31.91 -9.20 -7.70
N GLN A 67 -30.60 -9.50 -7.73
CA GLN A 67 -29.90 -10.20 -6.66
C GLN A 67 -29.74 -9.29 -5.43
N VAL A 68 -29.31 -8.05 -5.67
CA VAL A 68 -29.18 -7.02 -4.62
C VAL A 68 -30.55 -6.73 -3.99
N LEU A 69 -31.58 -6.53 -4.81
CA LEU A 69 -32.95 -6.29 -4.34
C LEU A 69 -33.49 -7.48 -3.51
N ALA A 70 -33.24 -8.71 -3.95
CA ALA A 70 -33.65 -9.90 -3.22
C ALA A 70 -32.97 -9.99 -1.86
N ARG A 71 -31.66 -9.72 -1.78
CA ARG A 71 -30.93 -9.73 -0.51
C ARG A 71 -31.41 -8.64 0.43
N LEU A 72 -31.62 -7.43 -0.05
CA LEU A 72 -32.20 -6.34 0.76
C LEU A 72 -33.59 -6.68 1.30
N ARG A 73 -34.43 -7.38 0.54
CA ARG A 73 -35.75 -7.82 1.02
C ARG A 73 -35.67 -8.90 2.10
N GLN A 74 -34.63 -9.73 2.09
CA GLN A 74 -34.47 -10.83 3.03
C GLN A 74 -33.78 -10.38 4.33
N ALA A 75 -32.70 -9.62 4.21
CA ALA A 75 -31.82 -9.26 5.32
C ALA A 75 -31.90 -7.77 5.71
N GLY A 76 -32.67 -6.95 4.98
CA GLY A 76 -32.74 -5.51 5.23
C GLY A 76 -31.45 -4.78 4.86
N THR A 77 -31.28 -3.59 5.40
CA THR A 77 -30.09 -2.74 5.17
C THR A 77 -28.82 -3.29 5.82
N GLU A 78 -28.93 -4.25 6.74
CA GLU A 78 -27.79 -4.92 7.39
C GLU A 78 -26.96 -5.76 6.41
N ALA A 79 -27.52 -6.11 5.24
CA ALA A 79 -26.75 -6.75 4.18
C ALA A 79 -25.79 -5.77 3.47
N LEU A 80 -25.88 -4.47 3.70
CA LEU A 80 -25.01 -3.49 3.06
C LEU A 80 -23.68 -3.33 3.82
N PRO A 81 -22.55 -3.11 3.14
CA PRO A 81 -22.42 -3.05 1.68
C PRO A 81 -22.54 -4.44 1.01
N ILE A 82 -23.13 -4.50 -0.18
CA ILE A 82 -23.15 -5.71 -1.02
C ILE A 82 -22.12 -5.55 -2.15
N ILE A 83 -21.25 -6.53 -2.34
CA ILE A 83 -20.19 -6.51 -3.36
C ILE A 83 -20.46 -7.57 -4.42
N LEU A 84 -20.52 -7.14 -5.68
CA LEU A 84 -20.60 -8.01 -6.85
C LEU A 84 -19.32 -7.90 -7.66
N VAL A 85 -18.85 -9.02 -8.21
CA VAL A 85 -17.74 -9.09 -9.15
C VAL A 85 -18.21 -9.79 -10.41
N ASN A 86 -18.14 -9.09 -11.55
CA ASN A 86 -18.69 -9.53 -12.83
C ASN A 86 -20.17 -9.99 -12.72
N GLY A 87 -20.96 -9.34 -11.87
CA GLY A 87 -22.36 -9.66 -11.62
C GLY A 87 -22.60 -10.78 -10.59
N GLU A 88 -21.54 -11.41 -10.05
CA GLU A 88 -21.66 -12.44 -9.02
C GLU A 88 -21.46 -11.85 -7.63
N MET A 89 -22.35 -12.17 -6.68
CA MET A 89 -22.27 -11.67 -5.31
C MET A 89 -21.13 -12.36 -4.55
N MET A 90 -20.17 -11.57 -4.07
CA MET A 90 -18.99 -12.06 -3.35
C MET A 90 -19.09 -11.86 -1.84
N SER A 91 -19.68 -10.75 -1.38
CA SER A 91 -19.83 -10.44 0.05
C SER A 91 -21.00 -9.50 0.35
N GLU A 92 -21.43 -9.49 1.60
CA GLU A 92 -22.47 -8.62 2.15
C GLU A 92 -22.14 -8.25 3.62
N GLY A 93 -22.64 -7.10 4.10
CA GLY A 93 -22.57 -6.69 5.52
C GLY A 93 -21.21 -6.17 6.00
N GLY A 94 -20.21 -6.08 5.13
CA GLY A 94 -18.89 -5.54 5.47
C GLY A 94 -18.04 -5.23 4.24
N TYR A 95 -17.17 -4.23 4.35
CA TYR A 95 -16.21 -3.92 3.29
C TYR A 95 -15.07 -4.95 3.29
N PRO A 96 -14.74 -5.53 2.12
CA PRO A 96 -13.62 -6.44 2.00
C PRO A 96 -12.29 -5.71 2.13
N ASP A 97 -11.26 -6.42 2.58
CA ASP A 97 -9.90 -5.93 2.52
C ASP A 97 -9.33 -5.99 1.08
N ARG A 98 -8.18 -5.34 0.89
CA ARG A 98 -7.47 -5.34 -0.40
C ARG A 98 -7.14 -6.75 -0.90
N ALA A 99 -6.81 -7.68 0.00
CA ALA A 99 -6.42 -9.03 -0.38
C ALA A 99 -7.58 -9.80 -1.04
N ALA A 100 -8.78 -9.71 -0.46
CA ALA A 100 -9.99 -10.25 -1.05
C ALA A 100 -10.30 -9.62 -2.42
N LEU A 101 -10.15 -8.29 -2.53
CA LEU A 101 -10.38 -7.58 -3.79
C LEU A 101 -9.39 -8.00 -4.90
N ILE A 102 -8.11 -8.22 -4.57
CA ILE A 102 -7.10 -8.77 -5.48
C ILE A 102 -7.51 -10.16 -5.95
N GLN A 103 -7.90 -11.02 -5.02
CA GLN A 103 -8.30 -12.39 -5.33
C GLN A 103 -9.50 -12.42 -6.27
N TRP A 104 -10.52 -11.60 -6.02
CA TRP A 104 -11.73 -11.58 -6.85
C TRP A 104 -11.53 -10.92 -8.20
N SER A 105 -10.67 -9.91 -8.28
CA SER A 105 -10.40 -9.20 -9.53
C SER A 105 -9.59 -10.02 -10.54
N GLY A 106 -8.96 -11.11 -10.08
CA GLY A 106 -8.06 -11.93 -10.91
C GLY A 106 -6.76 -11.22 -11.25
N LEU A 107 -6.43 -10.16 -10.49
CA LEU A 107 -5.15 -9.46 -10.59
C LEU A 107 -4.06 -10.45 -10.18
N ASN A 108 -3.34 -10.97 -11.18
CA ASN A 108 -2.09 -11.66 -10.94
C ASN A 108 -1.08 -10.59 -10.56
N LEU A 109 -0.93 -10.35 -9.27
CA LEU A 109 0.25 -9.69 -8.73
C LEU A 109 1.42 -10.66 -8.97
N THR A 110 1.95 -10.67 -10.19
CA THR A 110 3.15 -11.43 -10.49
C THR A 110 4.24 -10.90 -9.56
N ASN A 111 4.66 -11.75 -8.64
CA ASN A 111 5.81 -11.53 -7.78
C ASN A 111 6.97 -11.03 -8.64
N GLY A 112 7.30 -9.75 -8.51
CA GLY A 112 8.52 -9.14 -9.03
C GLY A 112 9.72 -9.61 -8.23
N ALA A 113 9.93 -10.92 -8.20
CA ALA A 113 11.15 -11.55 -7.72
C ALA A 113 11.89 -12.12 -8.94
N ALA A 114 13.09 -11.57 -9.15
CA ALA A 114 14.17 -12.02 -10.02
C ALA A 114 14.15 -11.63 -11.52
N SER A 115 15.18 -10.84 -11.84
CA SER A 115 16.06 -10.86 -13.03
C SER A 115 15.87 -9.77 -14.08
N HIS A 116 16.91 -8.93 -14.17
CA HIS A 116 17.29 -8.15 -15.35
C HIS A 116 17.30 -9.02 -16.61
N THR A 117 16.60 -8.58 -17.66
CA THR A 117 17.08 -8.47 -19.05
C THR A 117 16.01 -7.73 -19.84
N GLY A 118 16.45 -6.84 -20.73
CA GLY A 118 15.63 -5.74 -21.23
C GLY A 118 14.46 -6.12 -22.13
N LYS A 119 13.58 -5.11 -22.22
CA LYS A 119 12.78 -4.68 -23.37
C LYS A 119 11.35 -5.25 -23.48
N ALA A 120 10.37 -4.41 -23.20
CA ALA A 120 9.21 -4.20 -24.06
C ALA A 120 8.50 -2.87 -23.71
N ASP A 121 8.15 -2.14 -24.77
CA ASP A 121 7.57 -0.81 -24.80
C ASP A 121 6.14 -0.72 -24.26
N THR A 122 5.88 0.24 -23.34
CA THR A 122 4.84 1.28 -23.43
C THR A 122 5.01 2.28 -22.28
N ALA A 123 5.10 3.57 -22.61
CA ALA A 123 5.58 4.62 -21.71
C ALA A 123 4.49 5.22 -20.80
N GLN A 124 4.59 4.94 -19.50
CA GLN A 124 4.49 5.93 -18.42
C GLN A 124 5.73 5.72 -17.52
N PRO A 125 6.40 6.78 -17.04
CA PRO A 125 7.58 6.60 -16.19
C PRO A 125 7.12 5.97 -14.87
N GLU A 126 7.36 4.67 -14.70
CA GLU A 126 7.19 4.01 -13.42
C GLU A 126 8.03 4.76 -12.38
N THR A 127 7.36 5.44 -11.45
CA THR A 127 8.06 6.19 -10.42
C THR A 127 8.80 5.19 -9.54
N LEU A 128 10.11 5.36 -9.38
CA LEU A 128 10.90 4.56 -8.44
C LEU A 128 10.28 4.61 -7.03
N TYR A 129 9.59 5.71 -6.71
CA TYR A 129 8.78 5.84 -5.52
C TYR A 129 7.46 5.07 -5.66
N ASN A 130 7.43 3.86 -5.12
CA ASN A 130 6.26 3.00 -4.99
C ASN A 130 6.11 2.58 -3.52
N ASN A 131 5.11 1.76 -3.20
CA ASN A 131 4.82 1.35 -1.82
C ASN A 131 6.03 0.68 -1.13
N LYS A 132 6.85 -0.10 -1.86
CA LYS A 132 8.07 -0.71 -1.30
C LYS A 132 9.11 0.36 -0.98
N THR A 133 9.31 1.31 -1.89
CA THR A 133 10.21 2.44 -1.68
C THR A 133 9.75 3.34 -0.53
N GLU A 134 8.45 3.55 -0.39
CA GLU A 134 7.87 4.29 0.74
C GLU A 134 8.17 3.60 2.07
N ILE A 135 7.98 2.27 2.16
CA ILE A 135 8.33 1.50 3.36
C ILE A 135 9.83 1.58 3.67
N LEU A 136 10.71 1.48 2.66
CA LEU A 136 12.16 1.60 2.87
C LEU A 136 12.54 3.00 3.38
N VAL A 137 11.96 4.05 2.81
CA VAL A 137 12.16 5.43 3.29
C VAL A 137 11.67 5.58 4.73
N ALA A 138 10.50 5.05 5.04
CA ALA A 138 9.92 5.12 6.38
C ALA A 138 10.74 4.34 7.42
N LEU A 139 11.26 3.16 7.08
CA LEU A 139 12.18 2.39 7.93
C LEU A 139 13.46 3.19 8.24
N GLY A 140 14.09 3.78 7.22
CA GLY A 140 15.26 4.64 7.41
C GLY A 140 14.95 5.87 8.28
N ALA A 141 13.82 6.54 8.03
CA ALA A 141 13.38 7.69 8.80
C ALA A 141 13.05 7.34 10.26
N ALA A 142 12.43 6.18 10.51
CA ALA A 142 12.12 5.70 11.84
C ALA A 142 13.40 5.47 12.66
N VAL A 143 14.42 4.86 12.07
CA VAL A 143 15.71 4.65 12.74
C VAL A 143 16.44 5.97 12.99
N ALA A 144 16.45 6.86 12.00
CA ALA A 144 17.06 8.18 12.12
C ALA A 144 16.43 9.01 13.25
N SER A 145 15.10 9.01 13.32
CA SER A 145 14.32 9.71 14.36
C SER A 145 14.23 8.96 15.69
N GLY A 146 14.56 7.67 15.73
CA GLY A 146 14.41 6.82 16.91
C GLY A 146 12.97 6.44 17.24
N SER A 147 12.08 6.43 16.24
CA SER A 147 10.68 6.06 16.41
C SER A 147 10.47 4.55 16.34
N GLU A 148 10.44 3.89 17.50
CA GLU A 148 10.28 2.44 17.60
C GLU A 148 8.90 1.96 17.11
N SER A 149 7.83 2.72 17.37
CA SER A 149 6.48 2.36 16.93
C SER A 149 6.36 2.35 15.41
N VAL A 150 6.91 3.37 14.75
CA VAL A 150 6.95 3.45 13.28
C VAL A 150 7.83 2.34 12.71
N LEU A 151 8.99 2.08 13.33
CA LEU A 151 9.89 1.01 12.91
C LEU A 151 9.18 -0.35 12.89
N ARG A 152 8.49 -0.70 13.98
CA ARG A 152 7.76 -1.97 14.10
C ARG A 152 6.62 -2.08 13.09
N ASN A 153 5.83 -1.01 12.93
CA ASN A 153 4.71 -1.00 11.99
C ASN A 153 5.18 -1.11 10.52
N MET A 154 6.23 -0.36 10.15
CA MET A 154 6.77 -0.40 8.79
C MET A 154 7.49 -1.71 8.47
N PHE A 155 8.16 -2.32 9.46
CA PHE A 155 8.81 -3.61 9.27
C PHE A 155 7.80 -4.72 8.95
N ALA A 156 6.71 -4.80 9.73
CA ALA A 156 5.63 -5.75 9.47
C ALA A 156 5.02 -5.56 8.08
N ARG A 157 4.72 -4.31 7.71
CA ARG A 157 4.22 -3.96 6.36
C ARG A 157 5.22 -4.28 5.26
N GLY A 158 6.52 -4.18 5.55
CA GLY A 158 7.57 -4.55 4.61
C GLY A 158 7.59 -6.05 4.33
N GLU A 159 7.47 -6.88 5.35
CA GLU A 159 7.37 -8.34 5.20
C GLU A 159 6.13 -8.75 4.42
N GLU A 160 4.98 -8.12 4.68
CA GLU A 160 3.73 -8.34 3.93
C GLU A 160 3.87 -8.01 2.44
N LEU A 161 4.63 -6.96 2.10
CA LEU A 161 4.91 -6.58 0.71
C LEU A 161 6.04 -7.42 0.06
N GLY A 162 6.58 -8.40 0.78
CA GLY A 162 7.69 -9.23 0.31
C GLY A 162 8.95 -8.40 0.03
N LEU A 163 9.24 -7.40 0.87
CA LEU A 163 10.55 -6.76 0.87
C LEU A 163 11.59 -7.73 1.41
N SER A 164 12.77 -7.74 0.79
CA SER A 164 13.87 -8.57 1.28
C SER A 164 14.39 -8.02 2.61
N THR A 165 14.81 -8.93 3.51
CA THR A 165 15.48 -8.55 4.75
C THR A 165 16.74 -7.71 4.47
N GLU A 166 17.41 -7.95 3.33
CA GLU A 166 18.58 -7.18 2.91
C GLU A 166 18.23 -5.71 2.62
N ASP A 167 17.17 -5.46 1.85
CA ASP A 167 16.75 -4.10 1.50
C ASP A 167 16.29 -3.33 2.75
N MET A 168 15.50 -3.98 3.60
CA MET A 168 15.05 -3.37 4.87
C MET A 168 16.23 -3.07 5.79
N SER A 169 17.19 -3.99 5.90
CA SER A 169 18.43 -3.79 6.67
C SER A 169 19.25 -2.62 6.12
N ARG A 170 19.39 -2.52 4.80
CA ARG A 170 20.12 -1.43 4.13
C ARG A 170 19.46 -0.07 4.35
N ALA A 171 18.14 -0.02 4.31
CA ALA A 171 17.37 1.20 4.60
C ALA A 171 17.54 1.64 6.06
N MET A 172 17.42 0.71 7.01
CA MET A 172 17.65 0.98 8.43
C MET A 172 19.09 1.42 8.71
N GLN A 173 20.09 0.79 8.08
CA GLN A 173 21.49 1.18 8.18
C GLN A 173 21.73 2.60 7.65
N THR A 174 21.03 2.98 6.57
CA THR A 174 21.09 4.35 6.05
C THR A 174 20.57 5.35 7.11
N GLY A 175 19.48 5.01 7.79
CA GLY A 175 18.96 5.79 8.92
C GLY A 175 19.95 5.92 10.09
N LEU A 176 20.63 4.82 10.46
CA LEU A 176 21.68 4.85 11.48
C LEU A 176 22.83 5.78 11.11
N ASN A 177 23.29 5.72 9.85
CA ASN A 177 24.37 6.57 9.37
C ASN A 177 24.00 8.06 9.50
N VAL A 178 22.78 8.43 9.06
CA VAL A 178 22.27 9.81 9.19
C VAL A 178 22.22 10.26 10.65
N ARG A 179 21.79 9.38 11.56
CA ARG A 179 21.73 9.68 12.99
C ARG A 179 23.10 9.86 13.63
N GLN A 180 24.10 9.11 13.16
CA GLN A 180 25.44 9.11 13.71
C GLN A 180 26.31 10.27 13.19
N THR A 181 25.94 10.94 12.09
CA THR A 181 26.71 12.06 11.51
C THR A 181 27.09 13.15 12.52
N PRO A 182 26.15 13.69 13.33
CA PRO A 182 26.51 14.73 14.29
C PRO A 182 27.49 14.23 15.35
N LEU A 183 27.38 12.96 15.76
CA LEU A 183 28.28 12.35 16.72
C LEU A 183 29.68 12.19 16.12
N SER A 184 29.80 11.75 14.86
CA SER A 184 31.09 11.65 14.18
C SER A 184 31.76 13.00 13.99
N ASP A 185 30.99 14.06 13.74
CA ASP A 185 31.53 15.42 13.60
C ASP A 185 32.07 15.96 14.93
N VAL A 186 31.37 15.69 16.03
CA VAL A 186 31.85 16.03 17.39
C VAL A 186 33.14 15.27 17.71
N VAL A 187 33.20 13.96 17.44
CA VAL A 187 34.41 13.16 17.66
C VAL A 187 35.56 13.66 16.80
N LYS A 188 35.30 13.99 15.53
CA LYS A 188 36.29 14.55 14.63
C LYS A 188 36.84 15.88 15.17
N THR A 189 35.95 16.78 15.58
CA THR A 189 36.32 18.07 16.17
C THR A 189 37.14 17.88 17.44
N ALA A 190 36.74 16.94 18.32
CA ALA A 190 37.48 16.62 19.53
C ALA A 190 38.89 16.10 19.21
N ASN A 191 39.04 15.20 18.23
CA ASN A 191 40.33 14.68 17.80
C ASN A 191 41.24 15.78 17.23
N GLU A 192 40.67 16.70 16.43
CA GLU A 192 41.40 17.87 15.92
C GLU A 192 41.91 18.77 17.04
N LEU A 193 41.07 19.08 18.04
CA LEU A 193 41.45 19.88 19.21
C LEU A 193 42.52 19.19 20.07
N LEU A 194 42.49 17.86 20.14
CA LEU A 194 43.48 17.05 20.87
C LEU A 194 44.76 16.82 20.06
N GLY A 195 44.85 17.27 18.81
CA GLY A 195 46.01 17.07 17.94
C GLY A 195 46.20 15.62 17.47
N ILE A 196 45.16 14.79 17.53
CA ILE A 196 45.19 13.39 17.09
C ILE A 196 44.97 13.37 15.57
N THR A 197 46.04 13.29 14.78
CA THR A 197 45.94 13.10 13.33
C THR A 197 45.58 11.65 13.01
N SER A 198 44.49 11.44 12.28
CA SER A 198 44.05 10.12 11.81
C SER A 198 44.95 9.60 10.69
N ASN A 199 46.21 9.33 11.00
CA ASN A 199 47.10 8.58 10.12
C ASN A 199 47.29 7.17 10.68
N GLY A 200 46.60 6.23 10.03
CA GLY A 200 47.05 4.85 9.86
C GLY A 200 46.89 3.91 11.04
N CYS A 201 45.83 3.09 10.99
CA CYS A 201 45.98 1.68 11.33
C CYS A 201 45.62 0.86 10.09
N ALA A 202 46.62 0.59 9.26
CA ALA A 202 46.54 -0.56 8.37
C ALA A 202 46.65 -1.83 9.23
N PRO A 203 45.80 -2.85 9.03
CA PRO A 203 45.93 -4.10 9.77
C PRO A 203 47.25 -4.77 9.35
N GLY A 204 48.22 -4.82 10.27
CA GLY A 204 49.51 -5.48 10.08
C GLY A 204 50.75 -4.61 10.29
N SER A 205 50.63 -3.30 10.48
CA SER A 205 51.79 -2.49 10.88
C SER A 205 51.97 -2.57 12.40
N GLY A 206 52.82 -3.50 12.83
CA GLY A 206 53.25 -3.59 14.21
C GLY A 206 53.90 -2.28 14.67
N CYS A 207 53.36 -1.73 15.75
CA CYS A 207 54.04 -0.78 16.63
C CYS A 207 54.05 -1.41 18.03
N CYS A 208 55.19 -1.25 18.71
CA CYS A 208 55.68 -1.97 19.88
C CYS A 208 54.71 -2.13 21.06
#